data_AF-A0AB37U2D4-F1
#
_entry.id   AF-A0AB37U2D4-F1
#
_cell.length_a   1.000
_cell.length_b   1.000
_cell.length_c   1.000
_cell.angle_alpha   90.00
_cell.angle_beta   90.00
_cell.angle_gamma   90.00
#
_symmetry.space_group_name_H-M   'P 1'
#
loop_
_entity.id
_entity.type
_entity.pdbx_description
1 polymer ?
#
loop_
_entity_poly.entity_id
_entity_poly.type
_entity_poly.pdbx_seq_one_letter_code
_entity_poly.pdbx_strand_id
1 'polypeptide(L)'
;MHMKRRVGLVVGALVAPLLAVSLPASTANAHGWVTSPGSRQDQCAAGIVDCGQIKYEPQSVEGPKGLRSCSGGNSQFAELDDDSKPWRVTPVGSTHTFTWHHTARHATANWQYFVGDRKIAEFAGNGAQPAPDVSHRVDFGGLTGRQKVLAVWNVADTGNAFYSCIDVNIGGTGGGDGGGGEPGDCAAPVWSAGTVYRGGDTVSHGGHTWRAKWWVTGEEPGTTGQWGVWEDLGAC
;
A
#
# COMPACT_ATOMS: atom_id res chain seq x y z
N MET A 1 -46.88 -78.54 1.35
CA MET A 1 -48.17 -77.81 1.33
C MET A 1 -47.92 -76.37 1.74
N HIS A 2 -48.36 -75.42 0.88
CA HIS A 2 -48.72 -74.01 1.17
C HIS A 2 -47.66 -73.04 1.76
N MET A 3 -47.59 -71.75 1.45
CA MET A 3 -48.09 -70.88 0.38
C MET A 3 -47.44 -69.49 0.60
N LYS A 4 -46.91 -68.88 -0.46
CA LYS A 4 -46.72 -67.44 -0.79
C LYS A 4 -47.01 -66.37 0.29
N ARG A 5 -46.12 -65.35 0.40
CA ARG A 5 -46.24 -63.99 -0.21
C ARG A 5 -45.21 -62.97 0.32
N ARG A 6 -44.59 -62.25 -0.64
CA ARG A 6 -44.29 -60.79 -0.74
C ARG A 6 -43.57 -60.11 0.45
N VAL A 7 -42.53 -59.30 0.26
CA VAL A 7 -42.57 -57.92 -0.25
C VAL A 7 -41.12 -57.49 -0.57
N GLY A 8 -40.91 -56.79 -1.70
CA GLY A 8 -39.61 -56.24 -2.09
C GLY A 8 -39.21 -55.02 -1.27
N LEU A 9 -37.93 -54.88 -0.99
CA LEU A 9 -37.34 -53.74 -0.31
C LEU A 9 -36.42 -53.02 -1.30
N VAL A 10 -36.87 -51.85 -1.76
CA VAL A 10 -36.06 -50.90 -2.52
C VAL A 10 -35.17 -50.17 -1.50
N VAL A 11 -33.87 -50.45 -1.51
CA VAL A 11 -32.88 -49.66 -0.75
C VAL A 11 -32.56 -48.42 -1.59
N GLY A 12 -33.24 -47.32 -1.29
CA GLY A 12 -32.91 -46.01 -1.85
C GLY A 12 -31.62 -45.48 -1.22
N ALA A 13 -30.61 -45.22 -2.03
CA ALA A 13 -29.41 -44.50 -1.63
C ALA A 13 -29.78 -43.03 -1.32
N LEU A 14 -29.77 -42.65 -0.05
CA LEU A 14 -29.87 -41.24 0.37
C LEU A 14 -28.50 -40.58 0.17
N VAL A 15 -28.27 -39.99 -1.00
CA VAL A 15 -27.20 -39.00 -1.19
C VAL A 15 -27.75 -37.67 -0.67
N ALA A 16 -27.40 -37.29 0.56
CA ALA A 16 -27.70 -35.96 1.06
C ALA A 16 -26.86 -34.93 0.27
N PRO A 17 -27.45 -33.88 -0.32
CA PRO A 17 -26.67 -32.80 -0.88
C PRO A 17 -26.04 -32.04 0.29
N LEU A 18 -24.71 -32.09 0.39
CA LEU A 18 -23.93 -31.14 1.18
C LEU A 18 -24.16 -29.74 0.58
N LEU A 19 -25.20 -29.06 1.04
CA LEU A 19 -25.36 -27.63 0.89
C LEU A 19 -24.25 -26.97 1.71
N ALA A 20 -23.12 -26.73 1.07
CA ALA A 20 -22.09 -25.84 1.59
C ALA A 20 -22.67 -24.43 1.62
N VAL A 21 -23.26 -24.04 2.76
CA VAL A 21 -23.67 -22.67 3.02
C VAL A 21 -22.39 -21.84 3.08
N SER A 22 -22.07 -21.13 2.00
CA SER A 22 -21.01 -20.13 1.99
C SER A 22 -21.46 -18.97 2.87
N LEU A 23 -21.06 -19.00 4.16
CA LEU A 23 -21.22 -17.84 5.02
C LEU A 23 -20.43 -16.67 4.40
N PRO A 24 -21.02 -15.47 4.29
CA PRO A 24 -20.27 -14.30 3.85
C PRO A 24 -19.10 -14.09 4.83
N ALA A 25 -17.89 -13.86 4.29
CA ALA A 25 -16.74 -13.53 5.11
C ALA A 25 -17.11 -12.31 5.97
N SER A 26 -16.99 -12.44 7.29
CA SER A 26 -17.18 -11.31 8.20
C SER A 26 -16.15 -10.25 7.86
N THR A 27 -16.61 -9.09 7.35
CA THR A 27 -15.80 -7.87 7.24
C THR A 27 -15.48 -7.43 8.66
N ALA A 28 -14.28 -7.74 9.13
CA ALA A 28 -13.84 -7.17 10.40
C ALA A 28 -13.32 -5.75 10.13
N ASN A 29 -13.56 -4.84 11.07
CA ASN A 29 -13.15 -3.43 10.95
C ASN A 29 -11.62 -3.31 11.05
N ALA A 30 -10.94 -3.65 9.96
CA ALA A 30 -9.53 -3.45 9.74
C ALA A 30 -9.38 -2.32 8.72
N HIS A 31 -8.39 -1.44 8.88
CA HIS A 31 -8.17 -0.34 7.95
C HIS A 31 -6.71 0.09 8.00
N GLY A 32 -6.06 0.17 6.84
CA GLY A 32 -4.68 0.61 6.71
C GLY A 32 -4.15 0.59 5.29
N TRP A 33 -3.08 1.35 5.03
CA TRP A 33 -2.43 1.47 3.74
C TRP A 33 -0.95 1.82 3.91
N VAL A 34 -0.16 1.77 2.83
CA VAL A 34 1.25 2.19 2.84
C VAL A 34 1.36 3.69 2.59
N THR A 35 1.95 4.41 3.54
CA THR A 35 2.17 5.88 3.49
C THR A 35 3.60 6.25 3.07
N SER A 36 4.54 5.32 3.18
CA SER A 36 5.93 5.56 2.77
C SER A 36 6.58 4.30 2.22
N PRO A 37 7.15 4.30 1.01
CA PRO A 37 6.87 5.28 -0.06
C PRO A 37 5.36 5.37 -0.35
N GLY A 38 4.88 6.55 -0.75
CA GLY A 38 3.44 6.81 -0.92
C GLY A 38 2.81 5.87 -1.94
N SER A 39 1.86 5.05 -1.49
CA SER A 39 1.07 4.18 -2.36
C SER A 39 0.12 4.93 -3.29
N ARG A 40 -0.48 4.25 -4.26
CA ARG A 40 -1.45 4.86 -5.18
C ARG A 40 -2.61 5.52 -4.43
N GLN A 41 -3.21 4.84 -3.45
CA GLN A 41 -4.27 5.43 -2.64
C GLN A 41 -3.78 6.59 -1.74
N ASP A 42 -2.52 6.57 -1.32
CA ASP A 42 -1.91 7.67 -0.56
C ASP A 42 -1.73 8.91 -1.45
N GLN A 43 -1.25 8.72 -2.69
CA GLN A 43 -1.15 9.78 -3.70
C GLN A 43 -2.52 10.38 -4.04
N CYS A 44 -3.57 9.54 -4.11
CA CYS A 44 -4.94 10.03 -4.25
C CYS A 44 -5.36 10.90 -3.07
N ALA A 45 -5.14 10.44 -1.83
CA ALA A 45 -5.52 11.17 -0.62
C ALA A 45 -4.74 12.49 -0.46
N ALA A 46 -3.48 12.51 -0.89
CA ALA A 46 -2.64 13.71 -0.91
C ALA A 46 -2.96 14.68 -2.07
N GLY A 47 -3.87 14.32 -2.99
CA GLY A 47 -4.21 15.14 -4.15
C GLY A 47 -3.12 15.20 -5.23
N ILE A 48 -2.14 14.28 -5.19
CA ILE A 48 -1.06 14.19 -6.19
C ILE A 48 -1.59 13.62 -7.50
N VAL A 49 -2.48 12.63 -7.42
CA VAL A 49 -3.17 12.04 -8.57
C VAL A 49 -4.66 12.25 -8.38
N ASP A 50 -5.34 12.71 -9.45
CA ASP A 50 -6.79 12.85 -9.40
C ASP A 50 -7.47 11.48 -9.31
N CYS A 51 -8.28 11.35 -8.26
CA CYS A 51 -8.97 10.12 -7.92
C CYS A 51 -10.40 10.37 -7.48
N GLY A 52 -11.21 9.33 -7.61
CA GLY A 52 -12.59 9.28 -7.17
C GLY A 52 -12.68 9.14 -5.65
N GLN A 53 -13.42 8.14 -5.19
CA GLN A 53 -13.76 8.02 -3.78
C GLN A 53 -12.58 7.67 -2.88
N ILE A 54 -11.59 6.96 -3.41
CA ILE A 54 -10.47 6.43 -2.62
C ILE A 54 -9.65 7.51 -1.91
N LYS A 55 -9.65 8.76 -2.40
CA LYS A 55 -8.92 9.87 -1.75
C LYS A 55 -9.45 10.23 -0.36
N TYR A 56 -10.72 9.93 -0.06
CA TYR A 56 -11.33 10.21 1.24
C TYR A 56 -11.13 9.07 2.24
N GLU A 57 -10.74 7.89 1.76
CA GLU A 57 -10.64 6.68 2.56
C GLU A 57 -9.51 5.74 2.08
N PRO A 58 -8.25 6.22 2.00
CA PRO A 58 -7.13 5.43 1.49
C PRO A 58 -6.92 4.12 2.28
N GLN A 59 -7.36 4.08 3.53
CA GLN A 59 -7.31 2.92 4.41
C GLN A 59 -8.24 1.75 4.04
N SER A 60 -9.16 1.93 3.09
CA SER A 60 -10.32 1.04 2.88
C SER A 60 -10.18 0.07 1.70
N VAL A 61 -8.99 -0.09 1.12
CA VAL A 61 -8.77 -1.01 -0.03
C VAL A 61 -8.76 -2.48 0.43
N GLU A 62 -9.92 -2.96 0.85
CA GLU A 62 -10.17 -4.31 1.35
C GLU A 62 -10.69 -5.23 0.24
N GLY A 63 -10.23 -6.48 0.24
CA GLY A 63 -10.78 -7.54 -0.61
C GLY A 63 -10.45 -8.93 -0.11
N PRO A 64 -10.99 -10.00 -0.75
CA PRO A 64 -10.65 -11.38 -0.41
C PRO A 64 -9.15 -11.63 -0.48
N LYS A 65 -8.60 -12.46 0.41
CA LYS A 65 -7.17 -12.83 0.40
C LYS A 65 -6.74 -13.49 -0.92
N GLY A 66 -5.47 -13.28 -1.27
CA GLY A 66 -4.82 -13.97 -2.40
C GLY A 66 -4.93 -13.27 -3.75
N LEU A 67 -5.51 -12.07 -3.80
CA LEU A 67 -5.58 -11.28 -5.02
C LEU A 67 -4.25 -10.58 -5.33
N ARG A 68 -4.14 -10.11 -6.58
CA ARG A 68 -2.95 -9.42 -7.12
C ARG A 68 -3.25 -8.05 -7.72
N SER A 69 -4.51 -7.61 -7.67
CA SER A 69 -4.91 -6.27 -8.11
C SER A 69 -4.59 -5.24 -7.02
N CYS A 70 -4.33 -4.01 -7.46
CA CYS A 70 -4.12 -2.86 -6.59
C CYS A 70 -5.42 -2.47 -5.86
N SER A 71 -6.57 -2.69 -6.50
CA SER A 71 -7.90 -2.43 -5.91
C SER A 71 -8.36 -3.49 -4.90
N GLY A 72 -7.65 -4.62 -4.77
CA GLY A 72 -8.15 -5.77 -4.03
C GLY A 72 -9.43 -6.38 -4.63
N GLY A 73 -9.72 -6.11 -5.91
CA GLY A 73 -10.95 -6.55 -6.58
C GLY A 73 -12.17 -5.71 -6.22
N ASN A 74 -11.99 -4.61 -5.48
CA ASN A 74 -13.05 -3.67 -5.16
C ASN A 74 -13.30 -2.72 -6.34
N SER A 75 -14.43 -2.87 -7.02
CA SER A 75 -14.77 -2.07 -8.20
C SER A 75 -14.90 -0.57 -7.94
N GLN A 76 -15.18 -0.15 -6.69
CA GLN A 76 -15.21 1.27 -6.32
C GLN A 76 -13.82 1.92 -6.40
N PHE A 77 -12.77 1.11 -6.27
CA PHE A 77 -11.37 1.55 -6.27
C PHE A 77 -10.61 1.03 -7.50
N ALA A 78 -11.32 0.63 -8.56
CA ALA A 78 -10.73 0.08 -9.78
C ALA A 78 -9.73 1.02 -10.46
N GLU A 79 -9.83 2.33 -10.21
CA GLU A 79 -8.86 3.31 -10.67
C GLU A 79 -7.42 3.05 -10.18
N LEU A 80 -7.25 2.36 -9.04
CA LEU A 80 -5.92 1.98 -8.54
C LEU A 80 -5.24 0.94 -9.45
N ASP A 81 -6.00 0.20 -10.25
CA ASP A 81 -5.49 -0.76 -11.23
C ASP A 81 -5.12 -0.11 -12.56
N ASP A 82 -5.51 1.15 -12.80
CA ASP A 82 -5.25 1.87 -14.04
C ASP A 82 -3.80 2.37 -14.10
N ASP A 83 -2.98 1.71 -14.92
CA ASP A 83 -1.58 2.07 -15.12
C ASP A 83 -1.35 3.27 -16.05
N SER A 84 -2.40 3.77 -16.71
CA SER A 84 -2.33 4.97 -17.54
C SER A 84 -2.40 6.27 -16.73
N LYS A 85 -2.85 6.20 -15.47
CA LYS A 85 -2.83 7.33 -14.55
C LYS A 85 -1.40 7.79 -14.24
N PRO A 86 -1.20 9.09 -13.97
CA PRO A 86 0.14 9.67 -13.74
C PRO A 86 0.67 9.37 -12.33
N TRP A 87 0.73 8.09 -11.94
CA TRP A 87 1.25 7.67 -10.64
C TRP A 87 2.71 8.13 -10.48
N ARG A 88 2.98 8.84 -9.39
CA ARG A 88 4.33 9.26 -9.05
C ARG A 88 5.15 8.02 -8.69
N VAL A 89 6.29 7.88 -9.36
CA VAL A 89 7.25 6.80 -9.14
C VAL A 89 8.28 7.25 -8.11
N THR A 90 8.44 6.51 -7.03
CA THR A 90 9.41 6.86 -5.96
C THR A 90 10.77 6.21 -6.22
N PRO A 91 11.87 6.97 -6.33
CA PRO A 91 13.21 6.40 -6.40
C PRO A 91 13.56 5.66 -5.11
N VAL A 92 14.07 4.42 -5.22
CA VAL A 92 14.45 3.60 -4.06
C VAL A 92 15.78 2.90 -4.32
N GLY A 93 16.52 2.60 -3.24
CA GLY A 93 17.71 1.75 -3.33
C GLY A 93 17.34 0.27 -3.54
N SER A 94 18.36 -0.59 -3.64
CA SER A 94 18.18 -2.06 -3.69
C SER A 94 17.48 -2.63 -2.45
N THR A 95 17.48 -1.89 -1.35
CA THR A 95 16.65 -2.16 -0.18
C THR A 95 15.94 -0.89 0.24
N HIS A 96 14.67 -1.00 0.62
CA HIS A 96 13.87 0.14 1.05
C HIS A 96 12.92 -0.22 2.18
N THR A 97 12.54 0.77 2.99
CA THR A 97 11.60 0.59 4.09
C THR A 97 10.21 1.00 3.66
N PHE A 98 9.23 0.12 3.84
CA PHE A 98 7.81 0.37 3.61
C PHE A 98 7.11 0.56 4.95
N THR A 99 6.38 1.66 5.13
CA THR A 99 5.62 1.98 6.34
C THR A 99 4.12 1.90 6.04
N TRP A 100 3.46 1.01 6.77
CA TRP A 100 2.00 0.95 6.85
C TRP A 100 1.50 1.85 7.96
N HIS A 101 0.39 2.55 7.70
CA HIS A 101 -0.41 3.24 8.71
C HIS A 101 -1.76 2.53 8.86
N HIS A 102 -2.18 2.31 10.10
CA HIS A 102 -3.43 1.59 10.43
C HIS A 102 -4.35 2.47 11.27
N THR A 103 -5.52 2.81 10.72
CA THR A 103 -6.55 3.57 11.44
C THR A 103 -7.45 2.65 12.28
N ALA A 104 -7.62 1.39 11.86
CA ALA A 104 -8.26 0.35 12.64
C ALA A 104 -7.39 -0.91 12.63
N ARG A 105 -6.72 -1.16 13.77
CA ARG A 105 -5.74 -2.25 13.90
C ARG A 105 -6.46 -3.57 14.16
N HIS A 106 -6.12 -4.61 13.40
CA HIS A 106 -6.74 -5.93 13.52
C HIS A 106 -5.69 -7.01 13.79
N ALA A 107 -6.10 -8.18 14.30
CA ALA A 107 -5.22 -9.34 14.37
C ALA A 107 -4.62 -9.64 12.99
N THR A 108 -3.29 -9.78 12.89
CA THR A 108 -2.59 -9.88 11.60
C THR A 108 -1.94 -11.24 11.41
N ALA A 109 -2.21 -11.88 10.26
CA ALA A 109 -1.50 -13.10 9.86
C ALA A 109 -0.08 -12.77 9.40
N ASN A 110 0.05 -11.92 8.38
CA ASN A 110 1.32 -11.48 7.83
C ASN A 110 1.14 -10.24 6.94
N TRP A 111 2.28 -9.65 6.55
CA TRP A 111 2.39 -8.73 5.44
C TRP A 111 3.24 -9.37 4.35
N GLN A 112 2.82 -9.23 3.11
CA GLN A 112 3.53 -9.78 1.95
C GLN A 112 3.76 -8.70 0.91
N TYR A 113 4.91 -8.76 0.24
CA TYR A 113 5.31 -7.81 -0.79
C TYR A 113 5.59 -8.54 -2.09
N PHE A 114 5.09 -8.02 -3.21
CA PHE A 114 5.19 -8.65 -4.52
C PHE A 114 5.61 -7.66 -5.60
N VAL A 115 6.30 -8.17 -6.61
CA VAL A 115 6.50 -7.50 -7.91
C VAL A 115 6.05 -8.47 -8.98
N GLY A 116 4.97 -8.14 -9.70
CA GLY A 116 4.22 -9.13 -10.49
C GLY A 116 3.77 -10.30 -9.60
N ASP A 117 4.00 -11.53 -10.06
CA ASP A 117 3.67 -12.74 -9.29
C ASP A 117 4.75 -13.14 -8.26
N ARG A 118 5.91 -12.50 -8.28
CA ARG A 118 7.03 -12.86 -7.41
C ARG A 118 6.85 -12.24 -6.02
N LYS A 119 6.76 -13.09 -4.98
CA LYS A 119 6.89 -12.64 -3.59
C LYS A 119 8.34 -12.24 -3.32
N ILE A 120 8.55 -10.99 -2.93
CA ILE A 120 9.88 -10.44 -2.63
C ILE A 120 10.16 -10.38 -1.13
N ALA A 121 9.12 -10.27 -0.29
CA ALA A 121 9.26 -10.33 1.16
C ALA A 121 7.96 -10.80 1.85
N GLU A 122 8.10 -11.32 3.07
CA GLU A 122 7.00 -11.64 3.97
C GLU A 122 7.41 -11.39 5.42
N PHE A 123 6.51 -10.82 6.22
CA PHE A 123 6.69 -10.52 7.64
C PHE A 123 5.53 -11.11 8.42
N ALA A 124 5.80 -11.94 9.43
CA ALA A 124 4.76 -12.57 10.23
C ALA A 124 4.12 -11.58 11.20
N GLY A 125 2.78 -11.58 11.27
CA GLY A 125 2.01 -10.84 12.28
C GLY A 125 1.69 -11.66 13.52
N ASN A 126 1.89 -12.99 13.47
CA ASN A 126 1.71 -13.93 14.59
C ASN A 126 0.32 -13.89 15.23
N GLY A 127 -0.72 -13.44 14.50
CA GLY A 127 -2.08 -13.26 15.01
C GLY A 127 -2.22 -12.09 15.99
N ALA A 128 -1.18 -11.27 16.18
CA ALA A 128 -1.22 -10.12 17.08
C ALA A 128 -1.85 -8.91 16.41
N GLN A 129 -2.42 -8.01 17.21
CA GLN A 129 -2.77 -6.67 16.73
C GLN A 129 -1.46 -5.87 16.53
N PRO A 130 -1.24 -5.24 15.36
CA PRO A 130 -0.03 -4.49 15.09
C PRO A 130 0.00 -3.16 15.86
N ALA A 131 1.16 -2.50 15.84
CA ALA A 131 1.26 -1.08 16.18
C ALA A 131 0.49 -0.22 15.15
N PRO A 132 0.14 1.03 15.48
CA PRO A 132 -0.49 1.95 14.52
C PRO A 132 0.31 2.11 13.24
N ASP A 133 1.63 2.23 13.37
CA ASP A 133 2.55 2.24 12.26
C ASP A 133 3.47 1.02 12.31
N VAL A 134 3.66 0.37 11.16
CA VAL A 134 4.54 -0.80 11.02
C VAL A 134 5.46 -0.58 9.84
N SER A 135 6.77 -0.74 10.07
CA SER A 135 7.80 -0.56 9.05
C SER A 135 8.48 -1.89 8.71
N HIS A 136 8.61 -2.17 7.42
CA HIS A 136 9.25 -3.37 6.90
C HIS A 136 10.37 -3.00 5.93
N ARG A 137 11.58 -3.48 6.21
CA ARG A 137 12.73 -3.30 5.32
C ARG A 137 12.73 -4.42 4.28
N VAL A 138 12.43 -4.08 3.03
CA VAL A 138 12.27 -5.01 1.91
C VAL A 138 13.49 -4.92 0.98
N ASP A 139 14.17 -6.06 0.80
CA ASP A 139 15.25 -6.21 -0.18
C ASP A 139 14.66 -6.63 -1.54
N PHE A 140 14.94 -5.85 -2.57
CA PHE A 140 14.49 -6.13 -3.94
C PHE A 140 15.37 -7.18 -4.63
N GLY A 141 16.48 -7.58 -4.01
CA GLY A 141 17.46 -8.48 -4.59
C GLY A 141 18.08 -7.86 -5.85
N GLY A 142 18.01 -8.60 -6.97
CA GLY A 142 18.52 -8.14 -8.26
C GLY A 142 17.54 -7.33 -9.11
N LEU A 143 16.36 -6.96 -8.60
CA LEU A 143 15.41 -6.14 -9.36
C LEU A 143 15.90 -4.70 -9.47
N THR A 144 15.72 -4.09 -10.63
CA THR A 144 16.11 -2.71 -10.94
C THR A 144 15.05 -2.03 -11.81
N GLY A 145 15.14 -0.70 -11.95
CA GLY A 145 14.26 0.09 -12.80
C GLY A 145 12.85 0.27 -12.23
N ARG A 146 11.93 0.74 -13.08
CA ARG A 146 10.54 0.96 -12.70
C ARG A 146 9.84 -0.37 -12.38
N GLN A 147 9.32 -0.48 -11.18
CA GLN A 147 8.56 -1.63 -10.69
C GLN A 147 7.28 -1.16 -10.00
N LYS A 148 6.24 -2.01 -10.04
CA LYS A 148 5.06 -1.86 -9.19
C LYS A 148 5.14 -2.89 -8.07
N VAL A 149 5.22 -2.41 -6.84
CA VAL A 149 5.20 -3.24 -5.63
C VAL A 149 3.77 -3.34 -5.12
N LEU A 150 3.25 -4.55 -5.00
CA LEU A 150 2.01 -4.80 -4.28
C LEU A 150 2.34 -5.21 -2.84
N ALA A 151 1.95 -4.39 -1.89
CA ALA A 151 1.98 -4.69 -0.47
C ALA A 151 0.59 -5.19 -0.03
N VAL A 152 0.55 -6.34 0.65
CA VAL A 152 -0.67 -7.01 1.08
C VAL A 152 -0.62 -7.22 2.59
N TRP A 153 -1.59 -6.70 3.33
CA TRP A 153 -1.79 -6.98 4.74
C TRP A 153 -2.89 -8.03 4.92
N ASN A 154 -2.53 -9.24 5.32
CA ASN A 154 -3.49 -10.32 5.56
C ASN A 154 -3.98 -10.30 7.02
N VAL A 155 -5.27 -10.05 7.21
CA VAL A 155 -5.93 -10.10 8.53
C VAL A 155 -6.00 -11.55 9.00
N ALA A 156 -5.74 -11.84 10.28
CA ALA A 156 -5.62 -13.22 10.78
C ALA A 156 -6.95 -13.97 10.80
N ASP A 157 -8.01 -13.29 11.22
CA ASP A 157 -9.29 -13.86 11.62
C ASP A 157 -10.45 -13.57 10.66
N THR A 158 -10.15 -13.08 9.45
CA THR A 158 -11.14 -12.88 8.37
C THR A 158 -10.70 -13.57 7.07
N GLY A 159 -11.58 -13.57 6.06
CA GLY A 159 -11.25 -13.96 4.69
C GLY A 159 -10.55 -12.87 3.87
N ASN A 160 -10.29 -11.70 4.45
CA ASN A 160 -9.92 -10.49 3.72
C ASN A 160 -8.47 -10.04 3.97
N ALA A 161 -7.99 -9.17 3.09
CA ALA A 161 -6.71 -8.50 3.15
C ALA A 161 -6.82 -7.06 2.63
N PHE A 162 -5.82 -6.23 2.94
CA PHE A 162 -5.69 -4.86 2.45
C PHE A 162 -4.59 -4.78 1.41
N TYR A 163 -4.87 -4.06 0.32
CA TYR A 163 -4.02 -4.02 -0.86
C TYR A 163 -3.49 -2.61 -1.11
N SER A 164 -2.18 -2.48 -1.31
CA SER A 164 -1.53 -1.20 -1.54
C SER A 164 -0.48 -1.34 -2.63
N CYS A 165 -0.68 -0.66 -3.76
CA CYS A 165 0.29 -0.62 -4.84
C CYS A 165 1.19 0.61 -4.69
N ILE A 166 2.49 0.42 -4.88
CA ILE A 166 3.50 1.47 -4.84
C ILE A 166 4.31 1.38 -6.14
N ASP A 167 4.36 2.48 -6.89
CA ASP A 167 5.23 2.62 -8.05
C ASP A 167 6.61 3.11 -7.60
N VAL A 168 7.65 2.31 -7.85
CA VAL A 168 9.04 2.59 -7.44
C VAL A 168 9.99 2.52 -8.61
N ASN A 169 11.12 3.21 -8.53
CA ASN A 169 12.25 3.06 -9.45
C ASN A 169 13.48 2.57 -8.68
N ILE A 170 13.78 1.28 -8.79
CA ILE A 170 14.80 0.60 -7.98
C ILE A 170 16.19 0.80 -8.58
N GLY A 171 17.11 1.33 -7.79
CA GLY A 171 18.47 1.64 -8.23
C GLY A 171 18.55 2.85 -9.16
N GLY A 172 17.43 3.48 -9.49
CA GLY A 172 17.41 4.77 -10.16
C GLY A 172 17.85 5.86 -9.19
N THR A 173 18.95 6.55 -9.50
CA THR A 173 19.09 7.95 -9.08
C THR A 173 17.98 8.69 -9.81
N GLY A 174 16.98 9.22 -9.09
CA GLY A 174 15.70 9.68 -9.64
C GLY A 174 15.76 10.18 -11.08
N GLY A 175 15.08 9.48 -12.00
CA GLY A 175 15.04 9.81 -13.42
C GLY A 175 14.46 8.68 -14.29
N GLY A 176 13.44 9.01 -15.10
CA GLY A 176 12.87 8.23 -16.22
C GLY A 176 11.61 7.42 -15.88
N ASP A 177 10.44 7.58 -16.52
CA ASP A 177 10.19 7.98 -17.91
C ASP A 177 8.85 8.71 -18.12
N GLY A 178 8.89 9.76 -18.97
CA GLY A 178 8.00 9.86 -20.12
C GLY A 178 6.86 10.88 -20.13
N GLY A 179 7.15 12.19 -20.07
CA GLY A 179 6.15 13.21 -20.40
C GLY A 179 6.52 14.69 -20.19
N GLY A 180 7.49 15.20 -20.96
CA GLY A 180 7.60 16.61 -21.37
C GLY A 180 7.81 17.70 -20.31
N GLY A 181 9.06 18.16 -20.18
CA GLY A 181 9.42 19.49 -19.66
C GLY A 181 10.21 19.47 -18.36
N GLU A 182 11.50 19.81 -18.41
CA GLU A 182 12.31 20.22 -17.26
C GLU A 182 11.70 21.46 -16.56
N PRO A 183 11.83 21.58 -15.22
CA PRO A 183 13.12 21.88 -14.58
C PRO A 183 13.48 21.00 -13.38
N GLY A 184 14.75 20.55 -13.35
CA GLY A 184 15.58 20.29 -12.16
C GLY A 184 15.09 19.29 -11.10
N ASP A 185 15.62 18.07 -11.05
CA ASP A 185 15.46 17.22 -9.87
C ASP A 185 16.20 17.81 -8.64
N CYS A 186 15.51 18.07 -7.53
CA CYS A 186 16.18 18.48 -6.31
C CYS A 186 17.12 17.36 -5.83
N ALA A 187 18.42 17.64 -5.77
CA ALA A 187 19.40 16.70 -5.20
C ALA A 187 19.22 16.49 -3.68
N ALA A 188 18.47 17.36 -3.01
CA ALA A 188 18.25 17.30 -1.56
C ALA A 188 17.24 16.20 -1.16
N PRO A 189 17.45 15.51 -0.01
CA PRO A 189 16.52 14.50 0.51
C PRO A 189 15.10 15.05 0.70
N VAL A 190 14.06 14.25 0.47
CA VAL A 190 12.67 14.70 0.67
C VAL A 190 12.42 15.08 2.14
N TRP A 191 11.76 16.21 2.36
CA TRP A 191 11.37 16.64 3.71
C TRP A 191 10.44 15.63 4.39
N SER A 192 10.60 15.47 5.70
CA SER A 192 9.77 14.61 6.54
C SER A 192 9.48 15.29 7.88
N ALA A 193 8.20 15.39 8.23
CA ALA A 193 7.75 16.01 9.48
C ALA A 193 8.38 15.41 10.75
N GLY A 194 8.69 14.10 10.75
CA GLY A 194 9.27 13.41 11.90
C GLY A 194 10.78 13.55 12.05
N THR A 195 11.46 14.22 11.10
CA THR A 195 12.91 14.35 11.09
C THR A 195 13.35 15.66 11.74
N VAL A 196 14.37 15.59 12.58
CA VAL A 196 15.05 16.76 13.14
C VAL A 196 16.07 17.26 12.13
N TYR A 197 15.92 18.49 11.67
CA TYR A 197 16.87 19.18 10.80
C TYR A 197 17.60 20.27 11.57
N ARG A 198 18.91 20.40 11.37
CA ARG A 198 19.76 21.43 11.96
C ARG A 198 19.98 22.55 10.95
N GLY A 199 20.42 23.71 11.44
CA GLY A 199 20.75 24.85 10.57
C GLY A 199 21.76 24.45 9.50
N GLY A 200 21.41 24.71 8.24
CA GLY A 200 22.20 24.36 7.06
C GLY A 200 21.74 23.08 6.33
N ASP A 201 20.96 22.21 6.96
CA ASP A 201 20.45 20.98 6.32
C ASP A 201 19.51 21.33 5.16
N THR A 202 19.60 20.57 4.06
CA THR A 202 18.75 20.78 2.88
C THR A 202 17.74 19.66 2.69
N VAL A 203 16.55 20.01 2.22
CA VAL A 203 15.49 19.08 1.87
C VAL A 203 14.81 19.48 0.57
N SER A 204 14.18 18.55 -0.11
CA SER A 204 13.29 18.82 -1.23
C SER A 204 11.83 18.77 -0.77
N HIS A 205 11.05 19.78 -1.16
CA HIS A 205 9.63 19.86 -0.86
C HIS A 205 8.93 20.78 -1.87
N GLY A 206 7.79 20.34 -2.42
CA GLY A 206 6.97 21.19 -3.31
C GLY A 206 7.66 21.65 -4.60
N GLY A 207 8.62 20.90 -5.15
CA GLY A 207 9.36 21.31 -6.35
C GLY A 207 10.44 22.37 -6.09
N HIS A 208 10.93 22.44 -4.85
CA HIS A 208 11.95 23.39 -4.42
C HIS A 208 12.94 22.72 -3.46
N THR A 209 14.19 23.19 -3.46
CA THR A 209 15.15 22.85 -2.41
C THR A 209 15.02 23.87 -1.30
N TRP A 210 14.91 23.40 -0.08
CA TRP A 210 14.81 24.21 1.12
C TRP A 210 16.00 23.98 2.02
N ARG A 211 16.46 25.02 2.69
CA ARG A 211 17.51 24.96 3.71
C ARG A 211 16.94 25.33 5.08
N ALA A 212 17.18 24.50 6.08
CA ALA A 212 16.82 24.82 7.46
C ALA A 212 17.68 25.99 7.94
N LYS A 213 17.05 27.07 8.40
CA LYS A 213 17.78 28.24 8.93
C LYS A 213 18.35 27.98 10.32
N TRP A 214 17.69 27.11 11.10
CA TRP A 214 18.09 26.67 12.44
C TRP A 214 17.47 25.29 12.74
N TRP A 215 17.56 24.84 14.00
CA TRP A 215 16.99 23.57 14.42
C TRP A 215 15.46 23.55 14.23
N VAL A 216 14.93 22.58 13.49
CA VAL A 216 13.51 22.45 13.17
C VAL A 216 13.06 20.98 13.14
N THR A 217 11.82 20.73 13.53
CA THR A 217 11.12 19.45 13.38
C THR A 217 9.64 19.73 13.17
N GLY A 218 8.98 18.98 12.29
CA GLY A 218 7.52 19.08 12.07
C GLY A 218 7.05 20.25 11.21
N GLU A 219 7.77 21.38 11.16
CA GLU A 219 7.38 22.51 10.32
C GLU A 219 7.67 22.25 8.83
N GLU A 220 6.64 22.40 8.01
CA GLU A 220 6.65 22.11 6.57
C GLU A 220 7.25 23.27 5.75
N PRO A 221 8.21 23.01 4.85
CA PRO A 221 8.78 24.04 3.99
C PRO A 221 7.72 24.72 3.11
N GLY A 222 7.84 26.03 2.92
CA GLY A 222 6.92 26.81 2.08
C GLY A 222 5.62 27.30 2.74
N THR A 223 5.30 26.86 3.96
CA THR A 223 4.03 27.22 4.62
C THR A 223 4.06 28.54 5.40
N THR A 224 5.24 28.96 5.87
CA THR A 224 5.40 30.11 6.80
C THR A 224 6.01 31.36 6.17
N GLY A 225 6.19 31.38 4.84
CA GLY A 225 6.77 32.52 4.10
C GLY A 225 8.23 32.84 4.49
N GLN A 226 8.70 34.04 4.14
CA GLN A 226 10.11 34.45 4.32
C GLN A 226 10.59 34.48 5.79
N TRP A 227 9.66 34.59 6.75
CA TRP A 227 9.95 34.56 8.20
C TRP A 227 9.99 33.14 8.78
N GLY A 228 9.72 32.13 7.94
CA GLY A 228 9.74 30.73 8.28
C GLY A 228 11.12 30.16 8.60
N VAL A 229 11.10 28.96 9.19
CA VAL A 229 12.29 28.17 9.55
C VAL A 229 13.04 27.61 8.33
N TRP A 230 12.40 27.61 7.16
CA TRP A 230 12.98 27.18 5.89
C TRP A 230 13.33 28.37 5.00
N GLU A 231 14.47 28.29 4.34
CA GLU A 231 14.92 29.18 3.28
C GLU A 231 14.73 28.47 1.93
N ASP A 232 14.00 29.07 1.01
CA ASP A 232 13.85 28.58 -0.35
C ASP A 232 15.15 28.81 -1.13
N LEU A 233 15.78 27.74 -1.62
CA LEU A 233 16.97 27.78 -2.47
C LEU A 233 16.62 27.76 -3.97
N GLY A 234 15.34 27.76 -4.31
CA GLY A 234 14.84 27.82 -5.66
C GLY A 234 14.21 26.52 -6.14
N ALA A 235 13.57 26.64 -7.29
CA ALA A 235 12.89 25.54 -7.94
C ALA A 235 13.86 24.42 -8.32
N CYS A 236 13.38 23.22 -8.06
CA CYS A 236 13.80 21.96 -8.58
C CYS A 236 12.53 21.07 -8.53
#